data_AF-A0A6P5Q205-F1
#
_entry.id   AF-A0A6P5Q205-F1
#
_cell.length_a   1.000
_cell.length_b   1.000
_cell.length_c   1.000
_cell.angle_alpha   90.00
_cell.angle_beta   90.00
_cell.angle_gamma   90.00
#
_symmetry.space_group_name_H-M   'P 1'
#
loop_
_entity.id
_entity.type
_entity.pdbx_description
1 polymer ?
#
loop_
_entity_poly.entity_id
_entity_poly.type
_entity_poly.pdbx_seq_one_letter_code
_entity_poly.pdbx_strand_id
1 'polypeptide(L)'
;MLLSLVLHTYSMRYLLPSVLLLGSAPTYLLAWTLWRVLSALMPARLYQRVDDRLYCVYQNMVLFFFENYTGVQILLYGDLPKNKENVIYLANHQSTVDWIVADMLAARQDALGHVRYVLKDKLKWLPLYGFYFAQHGGIYVKRSAKFNDKEMRSKLQSYVNAGTPEEFLCKQCPKLHIHFDRIDRNEVPEEQEHMKKWLHERFEIKDRLLIEFYDSPDPERRNKFPGKSVHSRLSVKKTLPSVLILGSLTAVMLMTESGRKLYMGTWLYGTLLGCLWFVIKA
;
A
#
# COMPACT_ATOMS: atom_id res chain seq x y z
N MET A 1 -0.63 -17.89 33.67
CA MET A 1 0.56 -17.15 33.21
C MET A 1 0.94 -17.49 31.76
N LEU A 2 1.02 -18.76 31.35
CA LEU A 2 1.34 -19.14 29.96
C LEU A 2 0.35 -18.61 28.91
N LEU A 3 -0.96 -18.70 29.16
CA LEU A 3 -1.98 -18.17 28.26
C LEU A 3 -1.89 -16.64 28.09
N SER A 4 -1.55 -15.92 29.17
CA SER A 4 -1.38 -14.47 29.14
C SER A 4 -0.11 -14.07 28.39
N LEU A 5 0.98 -14.84 28.54
CA LEU A 5 2.21 -14.68 27.76
C LEU A 5 1.97 -14.96 26.27
N VAL A 6 1.24 -16.02 25.94
CA VAL A 6 0.86 -16.35 24.55
C VAL A 6 0.00 -15.25 23.96
N LEU A 7 -1.05 -14.80 24.67
CA LEU A 7 -1.88 -13.68 24.23
C LEU A 7 -1.09 -12.38 24.07
N HIS A 8 -0.13 -12.08 24.96
CA HIS A 8 0.78 -10.94 24.80
C HIS A 8 1.68 -11.09 23.57
N THR A 9 2.24 -12.28 23.33
CA THR A 9 3.04 -12.51 22.12
C THR A 9 2.22 -12.45 20.85
N TYR A 10 0.92 -12.77 20.89
CA TYR A 10 0.00 -12.58 19.75
C TYR A 10 -0.39 -11.11 19.58
N SER A 11 -0.65 -10.37 20.66
CA SER A 11 -1.01 -8.95 20.59
C SER A 11 0.14 -8.07 20.13
N MET A 12 1.37 -8.38 20.54
CA MET A 12 2.58 -7.71 20.09
C MET A 12 2.84 -7.86 18.58
N ARG A 13 2.27 -8.89 17.93
CA ARG A 13 2.46 -9.11 16.48
C ARG A 13 1.91 -7.97 15.64
N TYR A 14 0.77 -7.39 16.01
CA TYR A 14 0.20 -6.24 15.28
C TYR A 14 0.52 -4.91 15.95
N LEU A 15 0.69 -4.88 17.29
CA LEU A 15 0.94 -3.65 18.02
C LEU A 15 2.25 -3.01 17.60
N LEU A 16 3.34 -3.78 17.54
CA LEU A 16 4.66 -3.26 17.19
C LEU A 16 4.69 -2.65 15.78
N PRO A 17 4.24 -3.35 14.70
CA PRO A 17 4.11 -2.75 13.38
C PRO A 17 3.21 -1.51 13.39
N SER A 18 2.04 -1.56 14.02
CA SER A 18 1.09 -0.45 14.00
C SER A 18 1.67 0.80 14.67
N VAL A 19 2.33 0.63 15.82
CA VAL A 19 2.98 1.71 16.57
C VAL A 19 4.13 2.31 15.77
N LEU A 20 4.98 1.51 15.12
CA LEU A 20 6.11 2.04 14.36
C LEU A 20 5.67 2.69 13.05
N LEU A 21 4.71 2.09 12.35
CA LEU A 21 4.19 2.63 11.10
C LEU A 21 3.44 3.95 11.31
N LEU A 22 2.44 3.97 12.19
CA LEU A 22 1.70 5.21 12.48
C LEU A 22 2.57 6.20 13.25
N GLY A 23 3.39 5.71 14.19
CA GLY A 23 4.24 6.54 15.03
C GLY A 23 5.36 7.25 14.28
N SER A 24 5.80 6.74 13.13
CA SER A 24 6.81 7.44 12.31
C SER A 24 6.23 8.47 11.34
N ALA A 25 4.90 8.52 11.17
CA ALA A 25 4.23 9.39 10.21
C ALA A 25 4.49 10.90 10.44
N PRO A 26 4.48 11.43 11.68
CA PRO A 26 4.83 12.82 11.91
C PRO A 26 6.29 13.14 11.60
N THR A 27 7.21 12.25 11.97
CA THR A 27 8.64 12.36 11.64
C THR A 27 8.84 12.45 10.14
N TYR A 28 8.15 11.58 9.40
CA TYR A 28 8.14 11.58 7.95
C TYR A 28 7.61 12.90 7.38
N LEU A 29 6.44 13.34 7.85
CA LEU A 29 5.81 14.55 7.35
C LEU A 29 6.66 15.80 7.65
N LEU A 30 7.33 15.85 8.80
CA LEU A 30 8.27 16.92 9.13
C LEU A 30 9.47 16.93 8.19
N ALA A 31 10.11 15.78 7.95
CA ALA A 31 11.22 15.65 7.01
C ALA A 31 10.80 16.08 5.59
N TRP A 32 9.61 15.65 5.15
CA TRP A 32 9.03 16.06 3.88
C TRP A 32 8.73 17.57 3.83
N THR A 33 8.13 18.14 4.89
CA THR A 33 7.79 19.57 4.94
C THR A 33 9.06 20.42 4.92
N LEU A 34 10.09 20.03 5.67
CA LEU A 34 11.40 20.67 5.65
C LEU A 34 11.99 20.64 4.25
N TRP A 35 11.98 19.48 3.60
CA TRP A 35 12.44 19.36 2.22
C TRP A 35 11.63 20.23 1.25
N ARG A 36 10.29 20.25 1.38
CA ARG A 36 9.39 21.08 0.57
C ARG A 36 9.71 22.56 0.69
N VAL A 37 10.02 23.05 1.89
CA VAL A 37 10.42 24.44 2.14
C VAL A 37 11.79 24.73 1.56
N LEU A 38 12.79 23.89 1.83
CA LEU A 38 14.15 24.08 1.33
C LEU A 38 14.21 24.04 -0.21
N SER A 39 13.39 23.20 -0.83
CA SER A 39 13.31 23.04 -2.27
C SER A 39 12.43 24.05 -2.99
N ALA A 40 11.80 24.99 -2.27
CA ALA A 40 10.92 26.00 -2.87
C ALA A 40 11.61 26.87 -3.93
N LEU A 41 12.92 27.09 -3.79
CA LEU A 41 13.74 27.86 -4.74
C LEU A 41 14.56 26.96 -5.68
N MET A 42 14.43 25.64 -5.56
CA MET A 42 15.21 24.68 -6.34
C MET A 42 14.44 24.19 -7.58
N PRO A 43 15.12 23.62 -8.59
CA PRO A 43 14.45 23.05 -9.75
C PRO A 43 13.47 21.92 -9.35
N ALA A 44 12.29 21.90 -9.98
CA ALA A 44 11.24 20.92 -9.68
C ALA A 44 11.70 19.46 -9.78
N ARG A 45 12.66 19.17 -10.68
CA ARG A 45 13.26 17.83 -10.83
C ARG A 45 14.02 17.38 -9.58
N LEU A 46 14.68 18.31 -8.90
CA LEU A 46 15.41 18.00 -7.66
C LEU A 46 14.42 17.74 -6.52
N TYR A 47 13.37 18.56 -6.40
CA TYR A 47 12.28 18.32 -5.46
C TYR A 47 11.71 16.91 -5.63
N GLN A 48 11.28 16.56 -6.85
CA GLN A 48 10.68 15.25 -7.17
C GLN A 48 11.63 14.10 -6.85
N ARG A 49 12.90 14.20 -7.23
CA ARG A 49 13.89 13.14 -6.99
C ARG A 49 14.04 12.83 -5.49
N VAL A 50 14.08 13.85 -4.64
CA VAL A 50 14.23 13.65 -3.20
C VAL A 50 12.90 13.25 -2.55
N ASP A 51 11.77 13.78 -3.03
CA ASP A 51 10.43 13.36 -2.60
C ASP A 51 10.21 11.86 -2.87
N ASP A 52 10.55 11.37 -4.07
CA ASP A 52 10.49 9.95 -4.43
C ASP A 52 11.42 9.10 -3.53
N ARG A 53 12.56 9.64 -3.08
CA ARG A 53 13.47 8.96 -2.15
C ARG A 53 12.93 8.92 -0.72
N LEU A 54 12.35 10.02 -0.23
CA LEU A 54 11.66 10.05 1.05
C LEU A 54 10.50 9.04 1.05
N TYR A 55 9.71 9.04 -0.01
CA TYR A 55 8.63 8.07 -0.21
C TYR A 55 9.15 6.63 -0.17
N CYS A 56 10.24 6.33 -0.88
CA CYS A 56 10.90 5.04 -0.81
C CYS A 56 11.29 4.66 0.62
N VAL A 57 11.81 5.58 1.43
CA VAL A 57 12.17 5.30 2.84
C VAL A 57 10.92 4.91 3.63
N TYR A 58 9.86 5.69 3.56
CA TYR A 58 8.64 5.37 4.29
C TYR A 58 8.02 4.03 3.84
N GLN A 59 7.89 3.81 2.54
CA GLN A 59 7.29 2.59 2.02
C GLN A 59 8.18 1.35 2.23
N ASN A 60 9.50 1.46 2.18
CA ASN A 60 10.37 0.31 2.52
C ASN A 60 10.24 -0.10 3.99
N MET A 61 9.96 0.85 4.91
CA MET A 61 9.63 0.53 6.29
C MET A 61 8.28 -0.20 6.39
N VAL A 62 7.25 0.24 5.64
CA VAL A 62 5.98 -0.50 5.50
C VAL A 62 6.25 -1.93 5.02
N LEU A 63 6.97 -2.08 3.92
CA LEU A 63 7.30 -3.39 3.33
C LEU A 63 8.11 -4.29 4.25
N PHE A 64 8.99 -3.74 5.11
CA PHE A 64 9.66 -4.52 6.13
C PHE A 64 8.66 -5.23 7.05
N PHE A 65 7.67 -4.49 7.55
CA PHE A 65 6.68 -5.07 8.46
C PHE A 65 5.73 -6.03 7.75
N PHE A 66 5.36 -5.72 6.50
CA PHE A 66 4.39 -6.52 5.75
C PHE A 66 5.01 -7.76 5.11
N GLU A 67 6.29 -7.76 4.72
CA GLU A 67 6.92 -8.92 4.08
C GLU A 67 7.95 -9.62 4.98
N ASN A 68 8.90 -8.87 5.54
CA ASN A 68 10.02 -9.45 6.27
C ASN A 68 9.66 -9.85 7.71
N TYR A 69 8.87 -9.04 8.41
CA TYR A 69 8.49 -9.28 9.81
C TYR A 69 7.38 -10.34 9.95
N THR A 70 6.34 -10.25 9.11
CA THR A 70 5.29 -11.28 9.03
C THR A 70 5.89 -12.61 8.58
N GLY A 71 6.89 -12.57 7.70
CA GLY A 71 7.47 -13.76 7.07
C GLY A 71 6.51 -14.43 6.08
N VAL A 72 5.53 -13.68 5.58
CA VAL A 72 4.59 -14.14 4.57
C VAL A 72 5.34 -14.60 3.32
N GLN A 73 4.96 -15.76 2.80
CA GLN A 73 5.52 -16.27 1.56
C GLN A 73 4.76 -15.68 0.38
N ILE A 74 5.42 -14.80 -0.40
CA ILE A 74 4.82 -14.23 -1.59
C ILE A 74 5.05 -15.16 -2.79
N LEU A 75 3.94 -15.58 -3.41
CA LEU A 75 3.90 -16.40 -4.60
C LEU A 75 3.34 -15.55 -5.74
N LEU A 76 4.22 -15.20 -6.67
CA LEU A 76 3.91 -14.34 -7.80
C LEU A 76 3.60 -15.20 -9.04
N TYR A 77 2.52 -14.90 -9.74
CA TYR A 77 2.04 -15.58 -10.95
C TYR A 77 1.84 -14.57 -12.08
N GLY A 78 1.74 -15.07 -13.31
CA GLY A 78 1.48 -14.25 -14.49
C GLY A 78 2.75 -13.64 -15.10
N ASP A 79 2.58 -12.52 -15.80
CA ASP A 79 3.67 -11.85 -16.51
C ASP A 79 4.47 -10.93 -15.58
N LEU A 80 5.51 -11.50 -14.96
CA LEU A 80 6.35 -10.79 -14.01
C LEU A 80 7.46 -10.02 -14.72
N PRO A 81 7.61 -8.71 -14.46
CA PRO A 81 8.57 -7.92 -15.21
C PRO A 81 9.95 -8.05 -14.61
N LYS A 82 10.93 -8.30 -15.49
CA LYS A 82 12.33 -8.50 -15.13
C LYS A 82 13.08 -7.18 -14.92
N ASN A 83 12.62 -6.10 -15.53
CA ASN A 83 13.26 -4.77 -15.53
C ASN A 83 12.23 -3.68 -15.18
N LYS A 84 12.72 -2.49 -14.81
CA LYS A 84 11.89 -1.31 -14.59
C LYS A 84 11.25 -0.84 -15.89
N GLU A 85 9.93 -0.68 -15.89
CA GLU A 85 9.15 -0.29 -17.07
C GLU A 85 7.89 0.51 -16.68
N ASN A 86 7.35 1.28 -17.62
CA ASN A 86 6.14 2.08 -17.43
C ASN A 86 4.93 1.25 -17.88
N VAL A 87 4.30 0.53 -16.97
CA VAL A 87 3.21 -0.41 -17.26
C VAL A 87 2.14 -0.33 -16.16
N ILE A 88 0.88 -0.51 -16.53
CA ILE A 88 -0.23 -0.64 -15.58
C ILE A 88 -0.29 -2.10 -15.11
N TYR A 89 -0.29 -2.29 -13.80
CA TYR A 89 -0.46 -3.60 -13.18
C TYR A 89 -1.85 -3.75 -12.60
N LEU A 90 -2.55 -4.81 -13.00
CA LEU A 90 -3.78 -5.23 -12.35
C LEU A 90 -3.46 -6.44 -11.45
N ALA A 91 -3.52 -6.24 -10.14
CA ALA A 91 -3.39 -7.32 -9.18
C ALA A 91 -4.78 -7.83 -8.75
N ASN A 92 -4.92 -9.15 -8.69
CA ASN A 92 -6.02 -9.76 -7.97
C ASN A 92 -5.78 -9.52 -6.47
N HIS A 93 -6.52 -8.61 -5.86
CA HIS A 93 -6.57 -8.61 -4.42
C HIS A 93 -7.95 -8.19 -3.91
N GLN A 94 -8.18 -8.64 -2.69
CA GLN A 94 -9.42 -8.91 -1.97
C GLN A 94 -9.34 -8.37 -0.53
N SER A 95 -8.23 -7.68 -0.21
CA SER A 95 -8.03 -7.06 1.10
C SER A 95 -8.12 -5.56 0.94
N THR A 96 -8.16 -4.81 2.05
CA THR A 96 -8.07 -3.34 1.97
C THR A 96 -6.62 -2.86 1.74
N VAL A 97 -5.68 -3.81 1.57
CA VAL A 97 -4.23 -3.60 1.50
C VAL A 97 -3.63 -3.90 0.11
N ASP A 98 -4.46 -3.86 -0.93
CA ASP A 98 -4.07 -4.02 -2.35
C ASP A 98 -2.90 -3.12 -2.78
N TRP A 99 -2.77 -1.95 -2.15
CA TRP A 99 -1.69 -1.01 -2.41
C TRP A 99 -0.31 -1.54 -1.98
N ILE A 100 -0.22 -2.36 -0.92
CA ILE A 100 1.06 -2.94 -0.47
C ILE A 100 1.56 -3.98 -1.46
N VAL A 101 0.66 -4.70 -2.10
CA VAL A 101 1.03 -5.65 -3.16
C VAL A 101 1.68 -4.93 -4.35
N ALA A 102 1.13 -3.78 -4.74
CA ALA A 102 1.75 -2.94 -5.77
C ALA A 102 3.14 -2.44 -5.32
N ASP A 103 3.29 -2.04 -4.06
CA ASP A 103 4.58 -1.61 -3.50
C ASP A 103 5.60 -2.73 -3.42
N MET A 104 5.18 -3.94 -3.05
CA MET A 104 6.02 -5.13 -3.05
C MET A 104 6.60 -5.38 -4.45
N LEU A 105 5.79 -5.28 -5.50
CA LEU A 105 6.26 -5.42 -6.87
C LEU A 105 7.18 -4.26 -7.28
N ALA A 106 6.76 -3.02 -7.03
CA ALA A 106 7.53 -1.83 -7.38
C ALA A 106 8.89 -1.79 -6.66
N ALA A 107 8.96 -2.26 -5.42
CA ALA A 107 10.20 -2.38 -4.66
C ALA A 107 11.15 -3.41 -5.29
N ARG A 108 10.65 -4.51 -5.86
CA ARG A 108 11.49 -5.50 -6.58
C ARG A 108 12.13 -4.91 -7.85
N GLN A 109 11.53 -3.86 -8.42
CA GLN A 109 11.97 -3.20 -9.65
C GLN A 109 12.67 -1.84 -9.43
N ASP A 110 12.88 -1.46 -8.18
CA ASP A 110 13.40 -0.13 -7.82
C ASP A 110 12.55 1.04 -8.37
N ALA A 111 11.24 0.79 -8.46
CA ALA A 111 10.24 1.72 -8.96
C ALA A 111 9.39 2.34 -7.85
N LEU A 112 9.59 1.96 -6.58
CA LEU A 112 8.73 2.33 -5.44
C LEU A 112 8.45 3.85 -5.35
N GLY A 113 9.46 4.69 -5.52
CA GLY A 113 9.32 6.16 -5.50
C GLY A 113 8.40 6.74 -6.59
N HIS A 114 8.19 5.99 -7.68
CA HIS A 114 7.41 6.41 -8.84
C HIS A 114 5.97 5.87 -8.81
N VAL A 115 5.60 5.13 -7.76
CA VAL A 115 4.24 4.61 -7.61
C VAL A 115 3.28 5.77 -7.33
N ARG A 116 2.16 5.79 -8.04
CA ARG A 116 1.09 6.77 -7.88
C ARG A 116 -0.23 6.01 -7.76
N TYR A 117 -1.07 6.41 -6.81
CA TYR A 117 -2.32 5.72 -6.52
C TYR A 117 -3.54 6.49 -6.98
N VAL A 118 -4.54 5.74 -7.43
CA VAL A 118 -5.92 6.20 -7.53
C VAL A 118 -6.64 5.73 -6.26
N LEU A 119 -7.05 6.69 -5.42
CA LEU A 119 -7.56 6.49 -4.07
C LEU A 119 -9.06 6.80 -4.01
N LYS A 120 -9.77 6.17 -3.08
CA LYS A 120 -11.17 6.51 -2.77
C LYS A 120 -11.23 7.93 -2.19
N ASP A 121 -12.21 8.74 -2.60
CA ASP A 121 -12.37 10.13 -2.14
C ASP A 121 -12.37 10.28 -0.61
N LYS A 122 -12.93 9.30 0.12
CA LYS A 122 -12.94 9.32 1.59
C LYS A 122 -11.54 9.23 2.22
N LEU A 123 -10.54 8.67 1.54
CA LEU A 123 -9.17 8.52 2.05
C LEU A 123 -8.40 9.84 2.12
N LYS A 124 -8.90 10.92 1.48
CA LYS A 124 -8.28 12.24 1.57
C LYS A 124 -8.31 12.82 2.98
N TRP A 125 -9.24 12.34 3.81
CA TRP A 125 -9.41 12.75 5.21
C TRP A 125 -8.56 11.95 6.19
N LEU A 126 -7.77 10.99 5.72
CA LEU A 126 -6.87 10.23 6.59
C LEU A 126 -5.80 11.19 7.16
N PRO A 127 -5.69 11.31 8.49
CA PRO A 127 -4.76 12.24 9.15
C PRO A 127 -3.34 12.13 8.60
N LEU A 128 -2.74 13.26 8.21
CA LEU A 128 -1.42 13.40 7.57
C LEU A 128 -1.31 12.76 6.16
N TYR A 129 -1.69 11.50 6.03
CA TYR A 129 -1.53 10.69 4.83
C TYR A 129 -2.31 11.25 3.64
N GLY A 130 -3.58 11.62 3.83
CA GLY A 130 -4.42 12.09 2.73
C GLY A 130 -3.82 13.31 2.03
N PHE A 131 -3.33 14.27 2.82
CA PHE A 131 -2.67 15.45 2.26
C PHE A 131 -1.37 15.09 1.55
N TYR A 132 -0.50 14.30 2.19
CA TYR A 132 0.77 13.90 1.59
C TYR A 132 0.57 13.14 0.26
N PHE A 133 -0.35 12.17 0.22
CA PHE A 133 -0.63 11.39 -0.99
C PHE A 133 -1.11 12.28 -2.14
N ALA A 134 -1.92 13.32 -1.87
CA ALA A 134 -2.28 14.30 -2.90
C ALA A 134 -1.05 15.04 -3.47
N GLN A 135 -0.12 15.44 -2.59
CA GLN A 135 1.11 16.14 -3.00
C GLN A 135 2.07 15.22 -3.76
N HIS A 136 2.11 13.94 -3.40
CA HIS A 136 2.88 12.91 -4.09
C HIS A 136 2.18 12.39 -5.37
N GLY A 137 1.15 13.08 -5.88
CA GLY A 137 0.51 12.77 -7.16
C GLY A 137 -0.60 11.71 -7.11
N GLY A 138 -1.12 11.39 -5.92
CA GLY A 138 -2.30 10.55 -5.75
C GLY A 138 -3.58 11.26 -6.22
N ILE A 139 -4.47 10.52 -6.88
CA ILE A 139 -5.73 11.03 -7.44
C ILE A 139 -6.91 10.46 -6.65
N TYR A 140 -7.83 11.32 -6.22
CA TYR A 140 -9.01 10.91 -5.44
C TYR A 140 -10.25 10.82 -6.33
N VAL A 141 -10.97 9.69 -6.25
CA VAL A 141 -12.13 9.41 -7.10
C VAL A 141 -13.37 9.08 -6.25
N LYS A 142 -14.51 9.66 -6.62
CA LYS A 142 -15.83 9.35 -6.05
C LYS A 142 -16.42 8.14 -6.77
N ARG A 143 -17.01 7.20 -6.03
CA ARG A 143 -17.65 6.00 -6.61
C ARG A 143 -18.90 6.43 -7.39
N SER A 144 -19.10 5.91 -8.61
CA SER A 144 -20.31 6.19 -9.41
C SER A 144 -21.55 5.59 -8.73
N ALA A 145 -22.70 6.25 -8.85
CA ALA A 145 -23.94 5.95 -8.12
C ALA A 145 -24.67 4.66 -8.55
N LYS A 146 -24.23 3.96 -9.62
CA LYS A 146 -24.82 2.67 -10.00
C LYS A 146 -24.27 1.56 -9.10
N PHE A 147 -24.98 1.32 -8.00
CA PHE A 147 -24.60 0.41 -6.92
C PHE A 147 -25.46 -0.86 -6.97
N ASN A 148 -24.84 -2.00 -7.28
CA ASN A 148 -25.52 -3.31 -7.27
C ASN A 148 -25.30 -4.01 -5.92
N ASP A 149 -26.28 -3.91 -5.02
CA ASP A 149 -26.19 -4.38 -3.62
C ASP A 149 -25.95 -5.89 -3.51
N LYS A 150 -26.51 -6.68 -4.44
CA LYS A 150 -26.46 -8.14 -4.42
C LYS A 150 -25.07 -8.69 -4.74
N GLU A 151 -24.41 -8.11 -5.73
CA GLU A 151 -23.03 -8.44 -6.12
C GLU A 151 -22.03 -8.00 -5.04
N MET A 152 -22.26 -6.83 -4.41
CA MET A 152 -21.41 -6.35 -3.33
C MET A 152 -21.50 -7.23 -2.08
N ARG A 153 -22.69 -7.67 -1.68
CA ARG A 153 -22.84 -8.59 -0.54
C ARG A 153 -22.10 -9.90 -0.78
N SER A 154 -22.18 -10.45 -2.00
CA SER A 154 -21.42 -11.65 -2.38
C SER A 154 -19.90 -11.42 -2.31
N LYS A 155 -19.40 -10.28 -2.81
CA LYS A 155 -17.98 -9.88 -2.71
C LYS A 155 -17.52 -9.59 -1.28
N LEU A 156 -18.36 -8.99 -0.44
CA LEU A 156 -18.06 -8.75 0.97
C LEU A 156 -17.98 -10.06 1.76
N GLN A 157 -18.88 -11.01 1.48
CA GLN A 157 -18.81 -12.34 2.08
C GLN A 157 -17.51 -13.06 1.67
N SER A 158 -17.06 -12.92 0.42
CA SER A 158 -15.79 -13.50 -0.02
C SER A 158 -14.57 -12.78 0.58
N TYR A 159 -14.61 -11.47 0.82
CA TYR A 159 -13.55 -10.73 1.53
C TYR A 159 -13.47 -11.09 3.02
N VAL A 160 -14.61 -11.31 3.67
CA VAL A 160 -14.66 -11.82 5.06
C VAL A 160 -14.05 -13.22 5.15
N ASN A 161 -14.19 -14.03 4.09
CA ASN A 161 -13.58 -15.36 4.01
C ASN A 161 -12.11 -15.34 3.54
N ALA A 162 -11.66 -14.29 2.84
CA ALA A 162 -10.31 -14.14 2.28
C ALA A 162 -9.32 -13.38 3.19
N GLY A 163 -9.83 -12.83 4.30
CA GLY A 163 -9.02 -12.33 5.39
C GLY A 163 -8.78 -10.82 5.41
N THR A 164 -8.89 -10.23 6.61
CA THR A 164 -8.73 -8.78 6.82
C THR A 164 -7.24 -8.37 6.83
N PRO A 165 -6.91 -7.06 6.73
CA PRO A 165 -5.54 -6.55 6.93
C PRO A 165 -4.90 -7.01 8.25
N GLU A 166 -5.73 -7.21 9.27
CA GLU A 166 -5.30 -7.71 10.57
C GLU A 166 -4.79 -9.14 10.43
N GLU A 167 -5.39 -9.97 9.57
CA GLU A 167 -4.95 -11.35 9.31
C GLU A 167 -3.57 -11.41 8.63
N PHE A 168 -3.29 -10.43 7.77
CA PHE A 168 -1.98 -10.28 7.13
C PHE A 168 -0.88 -9.97 8.16
N LEU A 169 -1.13 -9.03 9.07
CA LEU A 169 -0.21 -8.72 10.18
C LEU A 169 -0.19 -9.80 11.28
N CYS A 170 -1.26 -10.58 11.41
CA CYS A 170 -1.38 -11.69 12.36
C CYS A 170 -0.70 -12.99 11.91
N LYS A 171 -0.06 -13.02 10.72
CA LYS A 171 0.52 -14.22 10.10
C LYS A 171 -0.49 -15.35 9.86
N GLN A 172 -1.78 -15.02 9.72
CA GLN A 172 -2.83 -16.02 9.48
C GLN A 172 -2.90 -16.45 8.01
N CYS A 173 -2.33 -15.66 7.10
CA CYS A 173 -2.07 -16.04 5.71
C CYS A 173 -0.57 -16.33 5.52
N PRO A 174 -0.10 -17.59 5.63
CA PRO A 174 1.33 -17.92 5.48
C PRO A 174 1.82 -17.78 4.04
N LYS A 175 0.91 -17.85 3.05
CA LYS A 175 1.20 -17.77 1.61
C LYS A 175 0.26 -16.79 0.94
N LEU A 176 0.81 -15.70 0.42
CA LEU A 176 0.07 -14.74 -0.37
C LEU A 176 0.27 -15.06 -1.86
N HIS A 177 -0.82 -15.39 -2.56
CA HIS A 177 -0.81 -15.67 -3.99
C HIS A 177 -1.26 -14.44 -4.76
N ILE A 178 -0.42 -13.99 -5.70
CA ILE A 178 -0.65 -12.77 -6.46
C ILE A 178 -0.42 -13.04 -7.94
N HIS A 179 -1.46 -12.90 -8.74
CA HIS A 179 -1.43 -12.95 -10.18
C HIS A 179 -1.38 -11.54 -10.75
N PHE A 180 -0.35 -11.30 -11.57
CA PHE A 180 -0.17 -10.04 -12.28
C PHE A 180 -0.54 -10.21 -13.74
N ASP A 181 -1.36 -9.27 -14.20
CA ASP A 181 -1.61 -9.05 -15.61
C ASP A 181 -0.94 -7.73 -16.02
N ARG A 182 -0.01 -7.82 -16.97
CA ARG A 182 0.76 -6.68 -17.49
C ARG A 182 -0.03 -6.05 -18.63
N ILE A 183 -0.35 -4.77 -18.51
CA ILE A 183 -1.15 -4.06 -19.51
C ILE A 183 -0.30 -2.98 -20.18
N ASP A 184 -0.01 -3.14 -21.48
CA ASP A 184 0.65 -2.10 -22.25
C ASP A 184 -0.22 -0.82 -22.27
N ARG A 185 0.42 0.35 -22.21
CA ARG A 185 -0.30 1.63 -22.29
C ARG A 185 -1.14 1.73 -23.56
N ASN A 186 -0.68 1.17 -24.67
CA ASN A 186 -1.38 1.20 -25.94
C ASN A 186 -2.66 0.33 -25.95
N GLU A 187 -2.79 -0.61 -25.00
CA GLU A 187 -4.01 -1.40 -24.83
C GLU A 187 -5.11 -0.66 -24.06
N VAL A 188 -4.78 0.47 -23.44
CA VAL A 188 -5.70 1.28 -22.66
C VAL A 188 -6.50 2.18 -23.61
N PRO A 189 -7.83 1.99 -23.75
CA PRO A 189 -8.62 2.79 -24.68
C PRO A 189 -8.69 4.26 -24.23
N GLU A 190 -8.56 5.20 -25.16
CA GLU A 190 -8.65 6.63 -24.83
C GLU A 190 -10.12 7.10 -24.71
N GLU A 191 -11.02 6.49 -25.48
CA GLU A 191 -12.44 6.85 -25.50
C GLU A 191 -13.21 6.32 -24.28
N GLN A 192 -14.06 7.16 -23.69
CA GLN A 192 -14.71 6.90 -22.41
C GLN A 192 -15.63 5.65 -22.41
N GLU A 193 -16.39 5.42 -23.48
CA GLU A 193 -17.27 4.24 -23.57
C GLU A 193 -16.48 2.94 -23.76
N HIS A 194 -15.44 2.96 -24.60
CA HIS A 194 -14.52 1.84 -24.76
C HIS A 194 -13.74 1.53 -23.48
N MET A 195 -13.28 2.56 -22.77
CA MET A 195 -12.61 2.44 -21.47
C MET A 195 -13.50 1.73 -20.44
N LYS A 196 -14.78 2.12 -20.37
CA LYS A 196 -15.72 1.53 -19.40
C LYS A 196 -15.95 0.05 -19.67
N LYS A 197 -16.12 -0.33 -20.94
CA LYS A 197 -16.26 -1.73 -21.36
C LYS A 197 -14.98 -2.52 -21.05
N TRP A 198 -13.82 -1.98 -21.43
CA TRP A 198 -12.52 -2.59 -21.17
C TRP A 198 -12.26 -2.83 -19.69
N LEU A 199 -12.58 -1.85 -18.82
CA LEU A 199 -12.49 -2.02 -17.37
C LEU A 199 -13.40 -3.15 -16.88
N HIS A 200 -14.64 -3.21 -17.36
CA HIS A 200 -15.60 -4.25 -16.98
C HIS A 200 -15.08 -5.64 -17.33
N GLU A 201 -14.56 -5.83 -18.55
CA GLU A 201 -13.96 -7.10 -19.00
C GLU A 201 -12.77 -7.52 -18.12
N ARG A 202 -11.89 -6.57 -17.75
CA ARG A 202 -10.78 -6.85 -16.83
C ARG A 202 -11.25 -7.22 -15.42
N PHE A 203 -12.32 -6.59 -14.93
CA PHE A 203 -12.94 -6.98 -13.65
C PHE A 203 -13.54 -8.39 -13.71
N GLU A 204 -14.20 -8.77 -14.81
CA GLU A 204 -14.74 -10.11 -14.99
C GLU A 204 -13.64 -11.18 -15.03
N ILE A 205 -12.52 -10.91 -15.72
CA ILE A 205 -11.35 -11.80 -15.73
C ILE A 205 -10.81 -11.98 -14.31
N LYS A 206 -10.66 -10.89 -13.56
CA LYS A 206 -10.22 -10.92 -12.16
C LYS A 206 -11.18 -11.75 -11.28
N ASP A 207 -12.48 -11.53 -11.39
CA ASP A 207 -13.47 -12.27 -10.61
C ASP A 207 -13.45 -13.77 -10.93
N ARG A 208 -13.30 -14.13 -12.21
CA ARG A 208 -13.15 -15.53 -12.64
C ARG A 208 -11.92 -16.19 -12.04
N LEU A 209 -10.76 -15.50 -12.08
CA LEU A 209 -9.53 -16.01 -11.47
C LEU A 209 -9.66 -16.23 -9.97
N LEU A 210 -10.38 -15.35 -9.26
CA LEU A 210 -10.65 -15.51 -7.84
C LEU A 210 -11.60 -16.68 -7.58
N ILE A 211 -12.66 -16.83 -8.37
CA ILE A 211 -13.58 -17.98 -8.26
C ILE A 211 -12.82 -19.29 -8.49
N GLU A 212 -11.97 -19.37 -9.52
CA GLU A 212 -11.14 -20.57 -9.74
C GLU A 212 -10.17 -20.82 -8.58
N PHE A 213 -9.60 -19.77 -7.99
CA PHE A 213 -8.69 -19.90 -6.86
C PHE A 213 -9.38 -20.49 -5.62
N TYR A 214 -10.58 -20.06 -5.27
CA TYR A 214 -11.29 -20.51 -4.06
C TYR A 214 -12.16 -21.75 -4.31
N ASP A 215 -12.92 -21.75 -5.40
CA ASP A 215 -14.06 -22.64 -5.62
C ASP A 215 -13.84 -23.62 -6.78
N SER A 216 -12.61 -23.75 -7.30
CA SER A 216 -12.33 -24.72 -8.36
C SER A 216 -12.79 -26.13 -7.97
N PRO A 217 -13.51 -26.83 -8.87
CA PRO A 217 -13.89 -28.23 -8.68
C PRO A 217 -12.67 -29.16 -8.78
N ASP A 218 -11.63 -28.75 -9.50
CA ASP A 218 -10.34 -29.42 -9.56
C ASP A 218 -9.50 -29.03 -8.32
N PRO A 219 -9.17 -29.99 -7.42
CA PRO A 219 -8.36 -29.73 -6.24
C PRO A 219 -6.95 -29.21 -6.55
N GLU A 220 -6.37 -29.54 -7.71
CA GLU A 220 -5.01 -29.11 -8.09
C GLU A 220 -4.93 -27.62 -8.44
N ARG A 221 -6.05 -27.06 -8.91
CA ARG A 221 -6.19 -25.63 -9.26
C ARG A 221 -6.59 -24.76 -8.06
N ARG A 222 -7.14 -25.36 -7.01
CA ARG A 222 -7.53 -24.59 -5.81
C ARG A 222 -6.30 -24.01 -5.11
N ASN A 223 -6.43 -22.79 -4.61
CA ASN A 223 -5.37 -22.01 -3.97
C ASN A 223 -4.13 -21.78 -4.85
N LYS A 224 -4.26 -21.81 -6.18
CA LYS A 224 -3.19 -21.49 -7.13
C LYS A 224 -3.78 -20.71 -8.30
N PHE A 225 -3.04 -19.70 -8.76
CA PHE A 225 -3.37 -19.06 -10.03
C PHE A 225 -2.76 -19.82 -11.20
N PRO A 226 -3.26 -19.62 -12.43
CA PRO A 226 -2.66 -20.21 -13.63
C PRO A 226 -1.18 -19.86 -13.77
N GLY A 227 -0.41 -20.82 -14.30
CA GLY A 227 1.02 -20.66 -14.56
C GLY A 227 1.94 -21.10 -13.41
N LYS A 228 3.25 -20.96 -13.65
CA LYS A 228 4.28 -21.28 -12.65
C LYS A 228 4.43 -20.11 -11.68
N SER A 229 4.34 -20.39 -10.38
CA SER A 229 4.65 -19.36 -9.39
C SER A 229 6.15 -19.15 -9.24
N VAL A 230 6.53 -17.90 -9.05
CA VAL A 230 7.87 -17.51 -8.66
C VAL A 230 7.82 -17.02 -7.22
N HIS A 231 8.63 -17.64 -6.38
CA HIS A 231 8.85 -17.16 -5.03
C HIS A 231 9.93 -16.07 -5.08
N SER A 232 9.57 -14.87 -4.67
CA SER A 232 10.50 -13.74 -4.59
C SER A 232 10.35 -13.11 -3.22
N ARG A 233 11.46 -12.98 -2.47
CA ARG A 233 11.50 -12.27 -1.19
C ARG A 233 12.21 -10.94 -1.34
N LEU A 234 11.64 -9.88 -0.78
CA LEU A 234 12.32 -8.62 -0.59
C LEU A 234 13.51 -8.81 0.33
N SER A 235 14.66 -8.35 -0.13
CA SER A 235 15.90 -8.38 0.64
C SER A 235 15.74 -7.51 1.88
N VAL A 236 16.03 -8.08 3.06
CA VAL A 236 16.07 -7.34 4.32
C VAL A 236 17.03 -6.14 4.23
N LYS A 237 18.10 -6.26 3.44
CA LYS A 237 19.04 -5.14 3.20
C LYS A 237 18.40 -3.94 2.51
N LYS A 238 17.29 -4.13 1.79
CA LYS A 238 16.54 -3.06 1.12
C LYS A 238 15.55 -2.36 2.07
N THR A 239 14.94 -3.12 2.97
CA THR A 239 13.83 -2.63 3.80
C THR A 239 14.27 -2.22 5.21
N LEU A 240 15.22 -2.94 5.82
CA LEU A 240 15.71 -2.69 7.19
C LEU A 240 16.34 -1.30 7.41
N PRO A 241 17.17 -0.74 6.49
CA PRO A 241 17.74 0.59 6.70
C PRO A 241 16.66 1.65 6.92
N SER A 242 15.52 1.52 6.24
CA SER A 242 14.42 2.47 6.37
C SER A 242 13.76 2.42 7.74
N VAL A 243 13.61 1.22 8.32
CA VAL A 243 13.13 1.03 9.69
C VAL A 243 14.09 1.65 10.69
N LEU A 244 15.40 1.44 10.52
CA LEU A 244 16.42 1.99 11.41
C LEU A 244 16.45 3.52 11.34
N ILE A 245 16.42 4.10 10.15
CA ILE A 245 16.47 5.56 9.95
C ILE A 245 15.20 6.21 10.51
N LEU A 246 14.00 5.80 10.07
CA LEU A 246 12.77 6.43 10.56
C LEU A 246 12.50 6.12 12.03
N GLY A 247 12.79 4.91 12.48
CA GLY A 247 12.65 4.52 13.88
C GLY A 247 13.56 5.32 14.80
N SER A 248 14.84 5.48 14.44
CA SER A 248 15.79 6.26 15.25
C SER A 248 15.44 7.75 15.26
N LEU A 249 15.11 8.35 14.12
CA LEU A 249 14.68 9.75 14.05
C LEU A 249 13.42 10.00 14.89
N THR A 250 12.44 9.09 14.81
CA THR A 250 11.22 9.16 15.61
C THR A 250 11.53 9.04 17.09
N ALA A 251 12.38 8.09 17.49
CA ALA A 251 12.79 7.92 18.88
C ALA A 251 13.49 9.17 19.42
N VAL A 252 14.44 9.75 18.68
CA VAL A 252 15.14 10.99 19.06
C VAL A 252 14.16 12.14 19.27
N MET A 253 13.16 12.30 18.39
CA MET A 253 12.13 13.31 18.58
C MET A 253 11.32 13.08 19.86
N LEU A 254 10.95 11.82 20.16
CA LEU A 254 10.16 11.50 21.34
C LEU A 254 10.94 11.60 22.65
N MET A 255 12.27 11.47 22.61
CA MET A 255 13.13 11.61 23.80
C MET A 255 13.20 13.04 24.34
N THR A 256 13.05 14.05 23.49
CA THR A 256 13.14 15.47 23.90
C THR A 256 11.76 16.08 24.13
N GLU A 257 11.64 17.02 25.07
CA GLU A 257 10.37 17.70 25.32
C GLU A 257 9.92 18.53 24.11
N SER A 258 10.84 19.27 23.50
CA SER A 258 10.61 20.04 22.29
C SER A 258 10.21 19.14 21.12
N GLY A 259 10.87 18.00 20.94
CA GLY A 259 10.53 17.03 19.89
C GLY A 259 9.15 16.40 20.10
N ARG A 260 8.75 16.08 21.34
CA ARG A 260 7.37 15.62 21.63
C ARG A 260 6.32 16.67 21.30
N LYS A 261 6.57 17.95 21.64
CA LYS A 261 5.68 19.06 21.28
C LYS A 261 5.57 19.20 19.75
N LEU A 262 6.69 19.14 19.04
CA LEU A 262 6.71 19.19 17.57
C LEU A 262 5.99 17.99 16.93
N TYR A 263 6.21 16.80 17.47
CA TYR A 263 5.55 15.56 17.04
C TYR A 263 4.03 15.65 17.19
N MET A 264 3.55 16.04 18.38
CA MET A 264 2.11 16.22 18.64
C MET A 264 1.52 17.37 17.82
N GLY A 265 2.26 18.48 17.67
CA GLY A 265 1.88 19.59 16.82
C GLY A 265 1.73 19.17 15.36
N THR A 266 2.63 18.31 14.86
CA THR A 266 2.55 17.78 13.49
C THR A 266 1.30 16.93 13.30
N TRP A 267 0.95 16.09 14.27
CA TRP A 267 -0.31 15.34 14.24
C TRP A 267 -1.52 16.26 14.14
N LEU A 268 -1.61 17.27 15.01
CA LEU A 268 -2.75 18.17 15.08
C LEU A 268 -2.79 19.14 13.90
N TYR A 269 -1.77 19.99 13.75
CA TYR A 269 -1.73 21.02 12.73
C TYR A 269 -1.55 20.45 11.33
N GLY A 270 -0.75 19.40 11.15
CA GLY A 270 -0.60 18.74 9.84
C GLY A 270 -1.92 18.15 9.35
N THR A 271 -2.71 17.55 10.25
CA THR A 271 -4.05 17.04 9.91
C THR A 271 -5.02 18.18 9.61
N LEU A 272 -5.06 19.21 10.44
CA LEU A 272 -5.94 20.37 10.24
C LEU A 272 -5.65 21.08 8.91
N LEU A 273 -4.37 21.35 8.63
CA LEU A 273 -3.95 21.98 7.37
C LEU A 273 -4.26 21.10 6.17
N GLY A 274 -4.03 19.79 6.28
CA GLY A 274 -4.38 18.84 5.24
C GLY A 274 -5.88 18.83 4.93
N CYS A 275 -6.72 18.76 5.96
CA CYS A 275 -8.17 18.85 5.82
C CYS A 275 -8.61 20.20 5.22
N LEU A 276 -8.06 21.31 5.71
CA LEU A 276 -8.37 22.65 5.21
C LEU A 276 -8.00 22.80 3.72
N TRP A 277 -6.84 22.30 3.31
CA TRP A 277 -6.42 22.28 1.90
C TRP A 277 -7.44 21.58 1.00
N PHE A 278 -7.98 20.44 1.42
CA PHE A 278 -9.02 19.75 0.66
C PHE A 278 -10.36 20.48 0.66
N VAL A 279 -10.72 21.19 1.74
CA VAL A 279 -11.94 22.01 1.78
C VAL A 279 -11.83 23.19 0.82
N ILE A 280 -10.67 23.87 0.77
CA ILE A 280 -10.44 25.02 -0.12
C ILE A 280 -10.42 24.60 -1.60
N LYS A 281 -9.94 23.39 -1.89
CA LYS A 281 -9.78 22.87 -3.25
C LYS A 281 -11.01 22.11 -3.79
N ALA A 282 -11.99 21.80 -2.94
CA ALA A 282 -13.21 21.04 -3.29
C ALA A 282 -14.29 21.95 -3.91
#